data_AF-A0A822JAI2-F1
#
_entry.id   AF-A0A822JAI2-F1
#
_cell.length_a   1.000
_cell.length_b   1.000
_cell.length_c   1.000
_cell.angle_alpha   90.00
_cell.angle_beta   90.00
_cell.angle_gamma   90.00
#
_symmetry.space_group_name_H-M   'P 1'
#
loop_
_entity.id
_entity.type
_entity.pdbx_description
1 polymer ?
#
loop_
_entity_poly.entity_id
_entity_poly.type
_entity_poly.pdbx_seq_one_letter_code
_entity_poly.pdbx_strand_id
1 'polypeptide(L)'
;MSYEKLLRNFVPYHYLRMFTLYDIMSKFGETIDRILEMIQNGDKVYLKTIRDRLMLSDTTIFKFMNEFGLIELNEGTVRITKPGLELLVLGHLN
;
A
#
# COMPACT_ATOMS: atom_id res chain seq x y z
N MET A 1 20.25 18.50 13.31
CA MET A 1 18.79 18.54 13.54
C MET A 1 18.14 18.04 12.25
N SER A 2 17.53 16.85 12.24
CA SER A 2 17.03 16.22 11.01
C SER A 2 15.72 16.88 10.54
N TYR A 3 15.55 17.08 9.23
CA TYR A 3 14.35 17.62 8.60
C TYR A 3 13.07 16.89 9.04
N GLU A 4 13.17 15.58 9.28
CA GLU A 4 12.06 14.73 9.74
C GLU A 4 11.52 15.14 11.12
N LYS A 5 12.38 15.70 11.98
CA LYS A 5 12.00 16.16 13.31
C LYS A 5 11.28 17.52 13.28
N LEU A 6 11.58 18.35 12.29
CA LEU A 6 10.92 19.64 12.07
C LEU A 6 9.52 19.47 11.50
N LEU A 7 9.34 18.52 10.57
CA LEU A 7 8.04 18.26 9.94
C LEU A 7 7.00 17.70 10.94
N ARG A 8 7.39 16.83 11.87
CA ARG A 8 6.48 16.31 12.92
C ARG A 8 5.91 17.38 13.85
N ASN A 9 6.63 18.47 14.07
CA ASN A 9 6.24 19.51 15.04
C ASN A 9 5.41 20.65 14.41
N PHE A 10 5.47 20.83 13.09
CA PHE A 10 4.82 21.96 12.40
C PHE A 10 3.70 21.54 11.44
N VAL A 11 3.69 20.29 11.00
CA VAL A 11 2.71 19.81 10.02
C VAL A 11 1.64 18.99 10.75
N PRO A 12 0.34 19.33 10.64
CA PRO A 12 -0.72 18.51 11.20
C PRO A 12 -0.59 17.06 10.71
N TYR A 13 -0.81 16.07 11.57
CA TYR A 13 -0.67 14.64 11.25
C TYR A 13 -1.37 14.24 9.92
N HIS A 14 -2.47 14.90 9.58
CA HIS A 14 -3.22 14.66 8.34
C HIS A 14 -2.46 15.06 7.06
N TYR A 15 -1.63 16.11 7.11
CA TYR A 15 -0.80 16.56 6.00
C TYR A 15 0.47 15.71 5.86
N LEU A 16 1.04 15.25 6.98
CA LEU A 16 2.14 14.28 6.98
C LEU A 16 1.73 12.96 6.30
N ARG A 17 0.50 12.50 6.55
CA ARG A 17 -0.05 11.28 5.93
C ARG A 17 -0.24 11.41 4.41
N MET A 18 -0.56 12.62 3.95
CA MET A 18 -0.77 12.91 2.52
C MET A 18 0.56 13.03 1.77
N PHE A 19 1.57 13.66 2.38
CA PHE A 19 2.91 13.81 1.80
C PHE A 19 3.62 12.46 1.66
N THR A 20 3.46 11.56 2.64
CA THR A 20 4.01 10.20 2.56
C THR A 20 3.29 9.33 1.54
N LEU A 21 1.96 9.48 1.39
CA LEU A 21 1.19 8.77 0.34
C LEU A 21 1.66 9.13 -1.07
N TYR A 22 2.00 10.40 -1.33
CA TYR A 22 2.45 10.84 -2.65
C TYR A 22 3.81 10.24 -3.05
N ASP A 23 4.78 10.24 -2.14
CA ASP A 23 6.07 9.60 -2.37
C ASP A 23 5.94 8.07 -2.52
N ILE A 24 5.01 7.47 -1.79
CA ILE A 24 4.72 6.03 -1.89
C ILE A 24 4.06 5.70 -3.23
N MET A 25 3.05 6.46 -3.68
CA MET A 25 2.46 6.25 -5.00
C MET A 25 3.47 6.51 -6.12
N SER A 26 4.36 7.48 -5.96
CA SER A 26 5.41 7.77 -6.94
C SER A 26 6.45 6.63 -7.05
N LYS A 27 6.79 5.97 -5.93
CA LYS A 27 7.80 4.89 -5.90
C LYS A 27 7.23 3.49 -6.09
N PHE A 28 6.02 3.26 -5.59
CA PHE A 28 5.41 1.94 -5.48
C PHE A 28 4.04 1.85 -6.14
N GLY A 29 3.52 2.92 -6.76
CA GLY A 29 2.18 2.95 -7.36
C GLY A 29 1.92 1.76 -8.28
N GLU A 30 2.78 1.55 -9.28
CA GLU A 30 2.65 0.41 -10.20
C GLU A 30 2.69 -0.96 -9.48
N THR A 31 3.46 -1.07 -8.41
CA THR A 31 3.52 -2.33 -7.63
C THR A 31 2.26 -2.50 -6.78
N ILE A 32 1.76 -1.43 -6.17
CA ILE A 32 0.53 -1.42 -5.39
C ILE A 32 -0.64 -1.82 -6.29
N ASP A 33 -0.75 -1.21 -7.47
CA ASP A 33 -1.80 -1.52 -8.43
C ASP A 33 -1.76 -2.99 -8.83
N ARG A 34 -0.58 -3.51 -9.20
CA ARG A 34 -0.41 -4.94 -9.51
C ARG A 34 -0.75 -5.86 -8.34
N ILE A 35 -0.37 -5.50 -7.12
CA ILE A 35 -0.72 -6.29 -5.93
C ILE A 35 -2.24 -6.30 -5.78
N LEU A 36 -2.91 -5.14 -5.86
CA LEU A 36 -4.36 -5.01 -5.73
C LEU A 36 -5.08 -5.78 -6.84
N GLU A 37 -4.63 -5.70 -8.10
CA GLU A 37 -5.16 -6.49 -9.22
C GLU A 37 -5.08 -8.00 -8.97
N MET A 38 -3.98 -8.47 -8.35
CA MET A 38 -3.82 -9.89 -8.03
C MET A 38 -4.79 -10.38 -6.95
N ILE A 39 -5.27 -9.49 -6.08
CA ILE A 39 -6.15 -9.83 -4.95
C ILE A 39 -7.57 -9.23 -5.10
N GLN A 40 -7.88 -8.61 -6.24
CA GLN A 40 -9.12 -7.89 -6.50
C GLN A 40 -10.37 -8.78 -6.40
N ASN A 41 -10.21 -10.09 -6.63
CA ASN A 41 -11.28 -11.07 -6.54
C ASN A 41 -11.77 -11.30 -5.09
N GLY A 42 -11.14 -10.66 -4.09
CA GLY A 42 -11.53 -10.75 -2.69
C GLY A 42 -11.03 -12.00 -1.97
N ASP A 43 -10.38 -12.92 -2.69
CA ASP A 43 -9.82 -14.13 -2.14
C ASP A 43 -8.58 -13.85 -1.28
N LYS A 44 -8.39 -14.69 -0.26
CA LYS A 44 -7.14 -14.71 0.50
C LYS A 44 -6.03 -15.28 -0.38
N VAL A 45 -4.99 -14.50 -0.62
CA VAL A 45 -3.83 -14.90 -1.41
C VAL A 45 -2.61 -15.02 -0.51
N TYR A 46 -1.77 -16.03 -0.73
CA TYR A 46 -0.51 -16.16 0.02
C TYR A 46 0.47 -15.05 -0.37
N LEU A 47 1.06 -14.40 0.63
CA LEU A 47 2.09 -13.37 0.45
C LEU A 47 3.26 -13.89 -0.40
N LYS A 48 3.63 -15.16 -0.22
CA LYS A 48 4.69 -15.81 -0.99
C LYS A 48 4.36 -15.81 -2.50
N THR A 49 3.13 -16.13 -2.88
CA THR A 49 2.70 -16.16 -4.29
C THR A 49 2.83 -14.79 -4.95
N ILE A 50 2.50 -13.72 -4.22
CA ILE A 50 2.62 -12.36 -4.74
C ILE A 50 4.09 -11.96 -4.86
N ARG A 51 4.90 -12.25 -3.84
CA ARG A 51 6.34 -11.96 -3.86
C ARG A 51 7.05 -12.67 -5.00
N ASP A 52 6.76 -13.95 -5.21
CA ASP A 52 7.38 -14.75 -6.26
C ASP A 52 6.97 -14.23 -7.66
N ARG A 53 5.70 -13.85 -7.85
CA ARG A 53 5.22 -13.30 -9.14
C ARG A 53 5.74 -11.91 -9.45
N LEU A 54 5.80 -11.03 -8.46
CA LEU A 54 6.24 -9.64 -8.63
C LEU A 54 7.74 -9.46 -8.36
N MET A 55 8.47 -10.55 -8.12
CA MET A 55 9.90 -10.55 -7.77
C MET A 55 10.23 -9.58 -6.62
N LEU A 56 9.35 -9.51 -5.62
CA LEU A 56 9.49 -8.59 -4.50
C LEU A 56 10.45 -9.15 -3.45
N SER A 57 11.64 -8.55 -3.39
CA SER A 57 12.65 -8.84 -2.37
C SER A 57 12.22 -8.31 -0.99
N ASP A 58 11.51 -7.17 -0.95
CA ASP A 58 11.10 -6.50 0.28
C ASP A 58 9.61 -6.72 0.62
N THR A 59 9.32 -6.87 1.92
CA THR A 59 7.97 -6.98 2.48
C THR A 59 7.41 -5.66 3.01
N THR A 60 8.21 -4.60 3.03
CA THR A 60 7.84 -3.27 3.54
C THR A 60 6.60 -2.72 2.84
N ILE A 61 6.44 -2.99 1.54
CA ILE A 61 5.24 -2.57 0.79
C ILE A 61 3.93 -3.14 1.36
N PHE A 62 3.92 -4.41 1.78
CA PHE A 62 2.73 -5.03 2.37
C PHE A 62 2.40 -4.43 3.73
N LYS A 63 3.42 -4.11 4.55
CA LYS A 63 3.20 -3.41 5.82
C LYS A 63 2.57 -2.05 5.61
N PHE A 64 3.08 -1.28 4.63
CA PHE A 64 2.50 0.01 4.28
C PHE A 64 1.05 -0.13 3.82
N MET A 65 0.77 -1.00 2.84
CA MET A 65 -0.59 -1.19 2.34
C MET A 65 -1.56 -1.59 3.47
N ASN A 66 -1.10 -2.35 4.47
CA ASN A 66 -1.88 -2.69 5.66
C ASN A 66 -2.09 -1.49 6.60
N GLU A 67 -1.07 -0.67 6.85
CA GLU A 67 -1.17 0.55 7.68
C GLU A 67 -2.07 1.62 7.05
N PHE A 68 -2.11 1.69 5.72
CA PHE A 68 -3.04 2.54 4.97
C PHE A 68 -4.43 1.93 4.83
N GLY A 69 -4.62 0.69 5.27
CA GLY A 69 -5.91 0.00 5.25
C GLY A 69 -6.37 -0.41 3.85
N LEU A 70 -5.45 -0.55 2.88
CA LEU A 70 -5.73 -1.03 1.52
C LEU A 70 -5.82 -2.56 1.46
N ILE A 71 -5.07 -3.23 2.33
CA ILE A 71 -5.07 -4.67 2.47
C ILE A 71 -5.12 -5.05 3.94
N GLU A 72 -5.44 -6.31 4.21
CA GLU A 72 -5.39 -6.91 5.52
C GLU A 72 -4.47 -8.12 5.49
N LEU A 73 -3.44 -8.11 6.35
CA LEU A 73 -2.49 -9.20 6.49
C LEU A 73 -2.94 -10.17 7.58
N ASN A 74 -3.05 -11.46 7.23
CA ASN A 74 -3.46 -12.53 8.15
C ASN A 74 -2.56 -13.75 7.98
N GLU A 75 -1.72 -14.06 8.97
CA GLU A 75 -0.91 -15.30 9.04
C GLU A 75 -0.24 -15.73 7.71
N GLY A 76 0.40 -14.78 7.00
CA GLY A 76 1.08 -15.07 5.72
C GLY A 76 0.18 -15.02 4.48
N THR A 77 -1.10 -14.68 4.66
CA THR A 77 -2.04 -14.34 3.59
C THR A 77 -2.36 -12.85 3.58
N VAL A 78 -2.83 -12.38 2.43
CA VAL A 78 -3.30 -11.01 2.23
C VAL A 78 -4.70 -11.05 1.62
N ARG A 79 -5.54 -10.11 2.02
CA ARG A 79 -6.86 -9.86 1.46
C ARG A 79 -7.03 -8.38 1.15
N ILE A 80 -7.70 -8.04 0.06
CA ILE A 80 -8.05 -6.65 -0.24
C ILE A 80 -9.14 -6.15 0.72
N THR A 81 -9.05 -4.91 1.15
CA THR A 81 -10.10 -4.25 1.92
C THR A 81 -11.02 -3.46 0.98
N LYS A 82 -12.15 -2.94 1.50
CA LYS A 82 -13.01 -2.04 0.70
C LYS A 82 -12.25 -0.80 0.19
N PRO A 83 -11.47 -0.07 1.04
CA PRO A 83 -10.65 1.04 0.55
C PRO A 83 -9.65 0.66 -0.54
N GLY A 84 -9.02 -0.52 -0.45
CA GLY A 84 -8.11 -1.00 -1.49
C GLY A 84 -8.80 -1.25 -2.83
N LEU A 85 -10.01 -1.79 -2.78
CA LEU A 85 -10.82 -2.03 -3.99
C LEU A 85 -11.28 -0.72 -4.62
N GLU A 86 -11.72 0.26 -3.81
CA GLU A 86 -12.09 1.60 -4.28
C GLU A 86 -10.92 2.31 -4.96
N LEU A 87 -9.70 2.18 -4.41
CA LEU A 87 -8.49 2.73 -5.03
C LEU A 87 -8.24 2.16 -6.43
N LEU A 88 -8.39 0.85 -6.60
CA LEU A 88 -8.24 0.16 -7.88
C LEU A 88 -9.28 0.67 -8.91
N VAL A 89 -10.53 0.81 -8.49
CA VAL A 89 -11.62 1.30 -9.37
C VAL A 89 -11.39 2.75 -9.78
N LEU A 90 -10.91 3.61 -8.86
CA LEU A 90 -10.59 5.01 -9.16
C LEU A 90 -9.38 5.14 -10.10
N GLY A 91 -8.40 4.22 -10.02
CA GLY A 91 -7.26 4.18 -10.93
C GLY A 91 -7.62 3.81 -12.38
N HIS A 92 -8.67 2.99 -12.58
CA HIS A 92 -9.15 2.57 -13.90
C HIS A 92 -10.05 3.58 -14.62
N LEU A 93 -10.49 4.65 -13.95
CA LEU A 93 -11.39 5.66 -14.49
C LEU A 93 -10.68 6.86 -15.17
N ASN A 94 -9.36 6.78 -15.36
CA ASN A 94 -8.56 7.78 -16.10
C ASN A 94 -8.07 7.28 -17.44
#